data_AF-X0YPN4-F1
#
_entry.id   AF-X0YPN4-F1
#
_cell.length_a   1.000
_cell.length_b   1.000
_cell.length_c   1.000
_cell.angle_alpha   90.00
_cell.angle_beta   90.00
_cell.angle_gamma   90.00
#
_symmetry.space_group_name_H-M   'P 1'
#
loop_
_entity.id
_entity.type
_entity.pdbx_description
1 polymer ?
#
loop_
_entity_poly.entity_id
_entity_poly.type
_entity_poly.pdbx_seq_one_letter_code
_entity_poly.pdbx_strand_id
1 'polypeptide(L)'
;MTLTLLTISVFVILNLIIGTTISMVQQKIDLVVYFTESTTEEEITSLQKQVEELPEVASVDYIDKDEALEKWRQRPIKEELKEIATEKDNPLPRSLEVKVKDLEKLGQVATYFETDEVKPLVRKTSLHENQATIQRLLNMTNFLRKMGLIFSGFFILVSILVIFNTIRLAIYSRRDEIEIMKLVGATDAAVRWPFVVEGMFYGFLGTVLSTLFLFLGFKFLSPMVNRYLGDVMTEWGGSLLSYFVAHLWQIILLQLVVGFFNLHYPSKLTIIFASNNKYLSTAKK
;
A
#
# COMPACT_ATOMS: atom_id res chain seq x y z
N MET A 1 9.69 15.90 14.95
CA MET A 1 10.00 15.53 13.55
C MET A 1 10.24 14.05 13.38
N THR A 2 11.07 13.41 14.22
CA THR A 2 11.34 11.97 14.11
C THR A 2 10.07 11.12 14.10
N LEU A 3 9.13 11.34 15.05
CA LEU A 3 7.88 10.57 15.13
C LEU A 3 7.00 10.75 13.88
N THR A 4 6.90 11.97 13.35
CA THR A 4 6.03 12.26 12.20
C THR A 4 6.59 11.66 10.92
N LEU A 5 7.91 11.80 10.70
CA LEU A 5 8.62 11.14 9.60
C LEU A 5 8.56 9.62 9.71
N LEU A 6 8.70 9.07 10.92
CA LEU A 6 8.58 7.64 11.17
C LEU A 6 7.18 7.13 10.85
N THR A 7 6.13 7.77 11.36
CA THR A 7 4.75 7.34 11.10
C THR A 7 4.42 7.38 9.60
N ILE A 8 4.78 8.46 8.91
CA ILE A 8 4.54 8.59 7.46
C ILE A 8 5.30 7.49 6.70
N SER A 9 6.56 7.27 7.05
CA SER A 9 7.40 6.24 6.40
C SER A 9 6.87 4.84 6.64
N VAL A 10 6.48 4.51 7.87
CA VAL A 10 5.87 3.21 8.21
C VAL A 10 4.60 3.00 7.38
N PHE A 11 3.74 4.02 7.26
CA PHE A 11 2.51 3.89 6.48
C PHE A 11 2.75 3.74 4.98
N VAL A 12 3.67 4.51 4.40
CA VAL A 12 4.04 4.37 2.98
C VAL A 12 4.60 2.98 2.72
N ILE A 13 5.52 2.51 3.56
CA ILE A 13 6.12 1.18 3.38
C ILE A 13 5.09 0.07 3.58
N LEU A 14 4.22 0.19 4.58
CA LEU A 14 3.13 -0.75 4.82
C LEU A 14 2.17 -0.79 3.61
N ASN A 15 1.89 0.34 2.98
CA ASN A 15 1.09 0.38 1.75
C ASN A 15 1.78 -0.33 0.57
N LEU A 16 3.10 -0.12 0.39
CA LEU A 16 3.89 -0.80 -0.64
C LEU A 16 3.94 -2.33 -0.41
N ILE A 17 4.13 -2.76 0.84
CA ILE A 17 4.12 -4.19 1.21
C ILE A 17 2.75 -4.80 0.95
N ILE A 18 1.67 -4.12 1.34
CA ILE A 18 0.30 -4.59 1.10
C ILE A 18 0.04 -4.72 -0.41
N GLY A 19 0.40 -3.71 -1.21
CA GLY A 19 0.22 -3.77 -2.67
C GLY A 19 0.95 -4.96 -3.28
N THR A 20 2.21 -5.15 -2.92
CA THR A 20 3.03 -6.27 -3.43
C THR A 20 2.49 -7.63 -2.97
N THR A 21 2.09 -7.74 -1.70
CA THR A 21 1.51 -8.97 -1.13
C THR A 21 0.20 -9.32 -1.79
N ILE A 22 -0.64 -8.31 -2.07
CA ILE A 22 -1.88 -8.51 -2.79
C ILE A 22 -1.58 -9.03 -4.17
N SER A 23 -0.70 -8.40 -4.96
CA SER A 23 -0.31 -8.86 -6.30
C SER A 23 0.10 -10.34 -6.30
N MET A 24 0.84 -10.79 -5.28
CA MET A 24 1.21 -12.22 -5.12
C MET A 24 0.00 -13.12 -4.82
N VAL A 25 -0.96 -12.63 -4.04
CA VAL A 25 -2.23 -13.33 -3.81
C VAL A 25 -3.11 -13.31 -5.06
N GLN A 26 -3.15 -12.21 -5.84
CA GLN A 26 -3.93 -12.13 -7.09
C GLN A 26 -3.45 -13.17 -8.10
N GLN A 27 -2.13 -13.38 -8.22
CA GLN A 27 -1.56 -14.38 -9.12
C GLN A 27 -1.93 -15.83 -8.77
N LYS A 28 -2.39 -16.09 -7.54
CA LYS A 28 -2.81 -17.43 -7.09
C LYS A 28 -4.33 -17.57 -6.97
N ILE A 29 -5.09 -16.51 -7.19
CA ILE A 29 -6.55 -16.52 -7.11
C ILE A 29 -7.10 -16.43 -8.54
N ASP A 30 -7.46 -17.59 -9.06
CA ASP A 30 -8.13 -17.72 -10.35
C ASP A 30 -9.64 -17.88 -10.11
N LEU A 31 -10.44 -17.16 -10.89
CA LEU A 31 -11.87 -17.42 -10.98
C LEU A 31 -12.06 -18.67 -11.85
N VAL A 32 -12.36 -19.79 -11.22
CA VAL A 32 -12.58 -21.06 -11.92
C VAL A 32 -14.05 -21.20 -12.24
N VAL A 33 -14.38 -21.29 -13.52
CA VAL A 33 -15.74 -21.44 -14.03
C VAL A 33 -15.90 -22.87 -14.51
N TYR A 34 -16.66 -23.67 -13.78
CA TYR A 34 -16.88 -25.07 -14.11
C TYR A 34 -18.10 -25.23 -15.01
N PHE A 35 -17.96 -25.95 -16.11
CA PHE A 35 -19.04 -26.15 -17.08
C PHE A 35 -19.94 -27.33 -16.73
N THR A 36 -21.12 -27.32 -17.34
CA THR A 36 -22.01 -28.49 -17.36
C THR A 36 -21.47 -29.56 -18.32
N GLU A 37 -21.91 -30.81 -18.16
CA GLU A 37 -21.55 -31.88 -19.11
C GLU A 37 -22.16 -31.64 -20.50
N SER A 38 -23.25 -30.87 -20.60
CA SER A 38 -23.92 -30.52 -21.84
C SER A 38 -23.23 -29.43 -22.67
N THR A 39 -22.28 -28.69 -22.10
CA THR A 39 -21.60 -27.59 -22.81
C THR A 39 -20.59 -28.14 -23.82
N THR A 40 -20.67 -27.68 -25.06
CA THR A 40 -19.75 -28.11 -26.13
C THR A 40 -18.41 -27.38 -26.07
N GLU A 41 -17.35 -27.95 -26.65
CA GLU A 41 -16.04 -27.29 -26.71
C GLU A 41 -16.07 -25.99 -27.54
N GLU A 42 -16.92 -25.94 -28.57
CA GLU A 42 -17.12 -24.74 -29.38
C GLU A 42 -17.72 -23.59 -28.55
N GLU A 43 -18.72 -23.89 -27.71
CA GLU A 43 -19.31 -22.91 -26.79
C GLU A 43 -18.29 -22.42 -25.76
N ILE A 44 -17.47 -23.33 -25.20
CA ILE A 44 -16.42 -22.96 -24.24
C ILE A 44 -15.37 -22.07 -24.90
N THR A 45 -14.92 -22.41 -26.10
CA THR A 45 -13.90 -21.64 -26.83
C THR A 45 -14.43 -20.26 -27.25
N SER A 46 -15.71 -20.18 -27.63
CA SER A 46 -16.38 -18.90 -27.89
C SER A 46 -16.45 -18.04 -26.63
N LEU A 47 -16.86 -18.63 -25.51
CA LEU A 47 -16.94 -17.93 -24.23
C LEU A 47 -15.56 -17.47 -23.75
N GLN A 48 -14.52 -18.29 -23.93
CA GLN A 48 -13.13 -17.94 -23.62
C GLN A 48 -12.74 -16.63 -24.32
N LYS A 49 -12.97 -16.51 -25.64
CA LYS A 49 -12.65 -15.30 -26.39
C LYS A 49 -13.42 -14.08 -25.89
N GLN A 50 -14.70 -14.23 -25.59
CA GLN A 50 -15.52 -13.14 -25.06
C GLN A 50 -15.01 -12.65 -23.70
N VAL A 51 -14.57 -13.56 -22.84
CA VAL A 51 -14.03 -13.24 -21.51
C VAL A 51 -12.63 -12.61 -21.64
N GLU A 52 -11.80 -13.05 -22.57
CA GLU A 52 -10.49 -12.46 -22.87
C GLU A 52 -10.59 -10.99 -23.34
N GLU A 53 -11.69 -10.62 -24.01
CA GLU A 53 -11.95 -9.26 -24.46
C GLU A 53 -12.36 -8.29 -23.33
N LEU A 54 -12.69 -8.81 -22.14
CA LEU A 54 -13.06 -7.97 -21.00
C LEU A 54 -11.85 -7.17 -20.48
N PRO A 55 -11.99 -5.84 -20.28
CA PRO A 55 -10.86 -4.99 -19.88
C PRO A 55 -10.31 -5.36 -18.50
N GLU A 56 -11.10 -5.97 -17.63
CA GLU A 56 -10.72 -6.42 -16.29
C GLU A 56 -9.95 -7.75 -16.29
N VAL A 57 -10.00 -8.52 -17.38
CA VAL A 57 -9.38 -9.85 -17.49
C VAL A 57 -7.93 -9.73 -17.96
N ALA A 58 -7.05 -10.52 -17.34
CA ALA A 58 -5.63 -10.59 -17.63
C ALA A 58 -5.30 -11.76 -18.55
N SER A 59 -5.85 -12.94 -18.27
CA SER A 59 -5.76 -14.13 -19.12
C SER A 59 -6.90 -15.10 -18.81
N VAL A 60 -7.19 -16.00 -19.75
CA VAL A 60 -8.17 -17.08 -19.59
C VAL A 60 -7.53 -18.36 -20.09
N ASP A 61 -7.47 -19.37 -19.22
CA ASP A 61 -6.90 -20.67 -19.53
C ASP A 61 -8.02 -21.72 -19.55
N TYR A 62 -8.16 -22.47 -20.64
CA TYR A 62 -9.10 -23.58 -20.73
C TYR A 62 -8.45 -24.87 -20.24
N ILE A 63 -9.08 -25.48 -19.24
CA ILE A 63 -8.64 -26.71 -18.60
C ILE A 63 -9.61 -27.82 -18.95
N ASP A 64 -9.11 -28.80 -19.70
CA ASP A 64 -9.87 -30.01 -20.04
C ASP A 64 -9.94 -31.00 -18.86
N LYS A 65 -10.63 -32.13 -19.05
CA LYS A 65 -10.79 -33.12 -17.98
C LYS A 65 -9.46 -33.78 -17.58
N ASP A 66 -8.57 -34.02 -18.53
CA ASP A 66 -7.32 -34.74 -18.31
C ASP A 66 -6.30 -33.83 -17.59
N GLU A 67 -6.20 -32.58 -18.01
CA GLU A 67 -5.39 -31.55 -17.34
C GLU A 67 -5.92 -31.26 -15.93
N ALA A 68 -7.25 -31.21 -15.74
CA ALA A 68 -7.84 -31.06 -14.41
C ALA A 68 -7.44 -32.21 -13.47
N LEU A 69 -7.37 -33.44 -14.00
CA LEU A 69 -6.94 -34.62 -13.25
C LEU A 69 -5.46 -34.55 -12.87
N GLU A 70 -4.61 -34.09 -13.79
CA GLU A 70 -3.19 -33.90 -13.53
C GLU A 70 -2.96 -32.84 -12.46
N LYS A 71 -3.60 -31.67 -12.58
CA LYS A 71 -3.57 -30.61 -11.55
C LYS A 71 -4.08 -31.11 -10.20
N TRP A 72 -5.12 -31.97 -10.17
CA TRP A 72 -5.64 -32.57 -8.94
C TRP A 72 -4.60 -33.45 -8.24
N ARG A 73 -3.90 -34.31 -8.99
CA ARG A 73 -2.85 -35.21 -8.47
C ARG A 73 -1.65 -34.45 -7.89
N GLN A 74 -1.34 -33.26 -8.43
CA GLN A 74 -0.24 -32.41 -7.97
C GLN A 74 -0.55 -31.61 -6.69
N ARG A 75 -1.82 -31.55 -6.25
CA ARG A 75 -2.17 -30.80 -5.03
C ARG A 75 -1.56 -31.44 -3.78
N PRO A 76 -1.18 -30.64 -2.77
CA PRO A 76 -0.69 -31.13 -1.48
C PRO A 76 -1.85 -31.66 -0.62
N ILE A 77 -2.57 -32.65 -1.12
CA ILE A 77 -3.66 -33.36 -0.47
C ILE A 77 -3.22 -34.77 -0.07
N LYS A 78 -3.93 -35.39 0.87
CA LYS A 78 -3.66 -36.78 1.29
C LYS A 78 -3.72 -37.72 0.10
N GLU A 79 -2.81 -38.69 0.04
CA GLU A 79 -2.69 -39.62 -1.09
C GLU A 79 -3.99 -40.41 -1.35
N GLU A 80 -4.69 -40.78 -0.27
CA GLU A 80 -6.02 -41.43 -0.31
C GLU A 80 -7.09 -40.61 -1.06
N LEU A 81 -6.98 -39.27 -1.07
CA LEU A 81 -7.90 -38.39 -1.79
C LEU A 81 -7.54 -38.23 -3.27
N LYS A 82 -6.29 -38.53 -3.65
CA LYS A 82 -5.85 -38.48 -5.05
C LYS A 82 -6.40 -39.65 -5.85
N GLU A 83 -6.63 -40.80 -5.21
CA GLU A 83 -7.17 -42.01 -5.84
C GLU A 83 -8.68 -41.94 -6.16
N ILE A 84 -9.40 -40.93 -5.64
CA ILE A 84 -10.85 -40.74 -5.88
C ILE A 84 -11.15 -40.33 -7.33
N ALA A 85 -10.18 -39.71 -8.02
CA ALA A 85 -10.31 -39.35 -9.43
C ALA A 85 -9.30 -40.17 -10.24
N THR A 86 -9.79 -40.94 -11.21
CA THR A 86 -8.94 -41.78 -12.07
C THR A 86 -9.21 -41.50 -13.54
N GLU A 87 -8.30 -41.91 -14.43
CA GLU A 87 -8.49 -41.76 -15.88
C GLU A 87 -9.73 -42.49 -16.41
N LYS A 88 -10.17 -43.56 -15.73
CA LYS A 88 -11.39 -44.31 -16.09
C LYS A 88 -12.67 -43.74 -15.51
N ASP A 89 -12.58 -43.02 -14.39
CA ASP A 89 -13.71 -42.43 -13.69
C ASP A 89 -13.28 -41.07 -13.14
N ASN A 90 -13.32 -40.06 -14.02
CA ASN A 90 -12.88 -38.70 -13.73
C ASN A 90 -14.11 -37.81 -13.41
N PRO A 91 -14.38 -37.52 -12.12
CA PRO A 91 -15.51 -36.69 -11.72
C PRO A 91 -15.27 -35.19 -11.95
N LEU A 92 -14.08 -34.79 -12.41
CA LEU A 92 -13.69 -33.39 -12.56
C LEU A 92 -14.30 -32.79 -13.83
N PRO A 93 -15.08 -31.70 -13.72
CA PRO A 93 -15.63 -31.02 -14.88
C PRO A 93 -14.55 -30.16 -15.56
N ARG A 94 -14.77 -29.90 -16.85
CA ARG A 94 -13.99 -28.91 -17.62
C ARG A 94 -14.18 -27.51 -17.01
N SER A 95 -13.17 -26.66 -17.09
CA SER A 95 -13.24 -25.31 -16.54
C SER A 95 -12.48 -24.26 -17.33
N LEU A 96 -12.92 -23.00 -17.23
CA LEU A 96 -12.07 -21.84 -17.53
C LEU A 96 -11.46 -21.31 -16.24
N GLU A 97 -10.15 -21.15 -16.20
CA GLU A 97 -9.42 -20.43 -15.15
C GLU A 97 -9.22 -18.98 -15.63
N VAL A 98 -9.98 -18.05 -15.05
CA VAL A 98 -9.96 -16.64 -15.43
C VAL A 98 -9.13 -15.84 -14.43
N LYS A 99 -8.04 -15.23 -14.91
CA LYS A 99 -7.19 -14.32 -14.13
C LYS A 99 -7.64 -12.88 -14.33
N VAL A 100 -7.83 -12.16 -13.23
CA VAL A 100 -8.22 -10.75 -13.26
C VAL A 100 -7.01 -9.85 -13.06
N LYS A 101 -7.01 -8.68 -13.71
CA LYS A 101 -5.97 -7.66 -13.53
C LYS A 101 -6.00 -7.04 -12.14
N ASP A 102 -7.18 -6.99 -11.53
CA ASP A 102 -7.40 -6.48 -10.18
C ASP A 102 -8.42 -7.34 -9.44
N LEU A 103 -8.04 -7.88 -8.27
CA LEU A 103 -8.95 -8.65 -7.40
C LEU A 103 -10.19 -7.85 -6.98
N GLU A 104 -10.12 -6.53 -6.91
CA GLU A 104 -11.31 -5.71 -6.63
C GLU A 104 -12.37 -5.85 -7.74
N LYS A 105 -11.96 -6.23 -8.95
CA LYS A 105 -12.82 -6.46 -10.11
C LYS A 105 -13.30 -7.91 -10.25
N LEU A 106 -12.80 -8.82 -9.43
CA LEU A 106 -13.16 -10.24 -9.49
C LEU A 106 -14.68 -10.46 -9.37
N GLY A 107 -15.34 -9.70 -8.49
CA GLY A 107 -16.81 -9.75 -8.37
C GLY A 107 -17.53 -9.32 -9.66
N GLN A 108 -17.00 -8.33 -10.39
CA GLN A 108 -17.59 -7.84 -11.65
C GLN A 108 -17.47 -8.89 -12.75
N VAL A 109 -16.29 -9.52 -12.86
CA VAL A 109 -16.05 -10.61 -13.82
C VAL A 109 -16.88 -11.85 -13.47
N ALA A 110 -17.07 -12.15 -12.18
CA ALA A 110 -17.94 -13.26 -11.77
C ALA A 110 -19.41 -13.03 -12.14
N THR A 111 -19.92 -11.79 -12.04
CA THR A 111 -21.29 -11.46 -12.46
C THR A 111 -21.53 -11.69 -13.95
N TYR A 112 -20.50 -11.59 -14.80
CA TYR A 112 -20.62 -11.91 -16.22
C TYR A 112 -21.07 -13.37 -16.46
N PHE A 113 -20.57 -14.31 -15.65
CA PHE A 113 -20.96 -15.72 -15.71
C PHE A 113 -22.34 -16.02 -15.09
N GLU A 114 -22.95 -15.04 -14.42
CA GLU A 114 -24.30 -15.14 -13.86
C GLU A 114 -25.38 -14.55 -14.77
N THR A 115 -24.99 -13.98 -15.92
CA THR A 115 -25.91 -13.45 -16.93
C THR A 115 -26.77 -14.55 -17.55
N ASP A 116 -27.98 -14.21 -18.00
CA ASP A 116 -28.94 -15.19 -18.54
C ASP A 116 -28.42 -15.93 -19.78
N GLU A 117 -27.48 -15.33 -20.53
CA GLU A 117 -26.85 -15.95 -21.71
C GLU A 117 -25.80 -17.01 -21.33
N VAL A 118 -25.01 -16.77 -20.28
CA VAL A 118 -23.86 -17.61 -19.93
C VAL A 118 -24.19 -18.63 -18.84
N LYS A 119 -25.09 -18.28 -17.93
CA LYS A 119 -25.51 -19.10 -16.78
C LYS A 119 -25.95 -20.54 -17.15
N PRO A 120 -26.64 -20.82 -18.28
CA PRO A 120 -27.01 -22.19 -18.65
C PRO A 120 -25.79 -23.09 -18.96
N LEU A 121 -24.67 -22.49 -19.39
CA LEU A 121 -23.45 -23.21 -19.73
C LEU A 121 -22.61 -23.52 -18.48
N VAL A 122 -22.77 -22.72 -17.42
CA VAL A 122 -21.95 -22.77 -16.21
C VAL A 122 -22.64 -23.59 -15.12
N ARG A 123 -21.95 -24.62 -14.61
CA ARG A 123 -22.41 -25.41 -13.47
C ARG A 123 -22.21 -24.65 -12.16
N LYS A 124 -21.00 -24.11 -11.93
CA LYS A 124 -20.64 -23.35 -10.73
C LYS A 124 -19.38 -22.51 -10.94
N THR A 125 -19.22 -21.44 -10.18
CA THR A 125 -17.99 -20.63 -10.14
C THR A 125 -17.27 -20.82 -8.79
N SER A 126 -15.93 -20.82 -8.78
CA SER A 126 -15.12 -20.97 -7.55
C SER A 126 -15.34 -19.85 -6.55
N LEU A 127 -15.86 -18.71 -7.01
CA LEU A 127 -16.18 -17.58 -6.15
C LEU A 127 -17.15 -18.03 -5.05
N HIS A 128 -18.20 -18.80 -5.34
CA HIS A 128 -19.20 -19.17 -4.34
C HIS A 128 -18.63 -19.87 -3.09
N GLU A 129 -17.55 -20.64 -3.21
CA GLU A 129 -16.91 -21.32 -2.07
C GLU A 129 -15.93 -20.41 -1.30
N ASN A 130 -15.21 -19.52 -1.99
CA ASN A 130 -14.14 -18.72 -1.40
C ASN A 130 -14.46 -17.21 -1.28
N GLN A 131 -15.64 -16.77 -1.71
CA GLN A 131 -16.05 -15.37 -1.77
C GLN A 131 -15.94 -14.70 -0.41
N ALA A 132 -16.38 -15.36 0.66
CA ALA A 132 -16.30 -14.80 2.01
C ALA A 132 -14.85 -14.52 2.42
N THR A 133 -13.91 -15.39 2.06
CA THR A 133 -12.48 -15.24 2.39
C THR A 133 -11.84 -14.14 1.54
N ILE A 134 -12.08 -14.15 0.23
CA ILE A 134 -11.57 -13.13 -0.70
C ILE A 134 -12.11 -11.75 -0.32
N GLN A 135 -13.42 -11.64 -0.06
CA GLN A 135 -14.05 -10.38 0.33
C GLN A 135 -13.54 -9.87 1.68
N ARG A 136 -13.29 -10.75 2.66
CA ARG A 136 -12.68 -10.38 3.95
C ARG A 136 -11.26 -9.82 3.74
N LEU A 137 -10.45 -10.44 2.89
CA LEU A 137 -9.10 -9.97 2.57
C LEU A 137 -9.13 -8.60 1.88
N LEU A 138 -10.01 -8.41 0.88
CA LEU A 138 -10.19 -7.14 0.19
C LEU A 138 -10.67 -6.04 1.14
N ASN A 139 -11.66 -6.34 2.00
CA ASN A 139 -12.18 -5.38 2.97
C ASN A 139 -11.13 -4.99 4.02
N MET A 140 -10.36 -5.97 4.54
CA MET A 140 -9.30 -5.70 5.51
C MET A 140 -8.18 -4.84 4.89
N THR A 141 -7.80 -5.13 3.66
CA THR A 141 -6.85 -4.31 2.90
C THR A 141 -7.34 -2.89 2.74
N ASN A 142 -8.57 -2.71 2.26
CA ASN A 142 -9.14 -1.39 1.99
C ASN A 142 -9.33 -0.60 3.29
N PHE A 143 -9.64 -1.27 4.39
CA PHE A 143 -9.64 -0.69 5.72
C PHE A 143 -8.24 -0.19 6.13
N LEU A 144 -7.20 -1.02 6.00
CA LEU A 144 -5.82 -0.63 6.32
C LEU A 144 -5.33 0.53 5.46
N ARG A 145 -5.65 0.53 4.15
CA ARG A 145 -5.31 1.62 3.23
C ARG A 145 -5.98 2.94 3.62
N LYS A 146 -7.29 2.91 3.90
CA LYS A 146 -8.03 4.10 4.35
C LYS A 146 -7.52 4.62 5.69
N MET A 147 -7.30 3.72 6.64
CA MET A 147 -6.75 4.10 7.95
C MET A 147 -5.36 4.70 7.83
N GLY A 148 -4.51 4.16 6.97
CA GLY A 148 -3.18 4.72 6.76
C GLY A 148 -3.18 6.11 6.16
N LEU A 149 -4.08 6.40 5.23
CA LEU A 149 -4.25 7.75 4.70
C LEU A 149 -4.73 8.73 5.78
N ILE A 150 -5.70 8.33 6.60
CA ILE A 150 -6.23 9.15 7.69
C ILE A 150 -5.16 9.44 8.74
N PHE A 151 -4.44 8.42 9.22
CA PHE A 151 -3.37 8.61 10.20
C PHE A 151 -2.23 9.44 9.63
N SER A 152 -1.81 9.21 8.38
CA SER A 152 -0.76 10.01 7.73
C SER A 152 -1.15 11.49 7.70
N GLY A 153 -2.37 11.81 7.26
CA GLY A 153 -2.89 13.18 7.26
C GLY A 153 -2.96 13.80 8.67
N PHE A 154 -3.42 13.03 9.66
CA PHE A 154 -3.48 13.47 11.06
C PHE A 154 -2.08 13.80 11.61
N PHE A 155 -1.08 12.94 11.38
CA PHE A 155 0.29 13.17 11.85
C PHE A 155 0.97 14.35 11.15
N ILE A 156 0.65 14.61 9.87
CA ILE A 156 1.11 15.82 9.17
C ILE A 156 0.54 17.07 9.86
N LEU A 157 -0.74 17.08 10.20
CA LEU A 157 -1.38 18.21 10.89
C LEU A 157 -0.74 18.44 12.27
N VAL A 158 -0.57 17.37 13.07
CA VAL A 158 0.10 17.43 14.38
C VAL A 158 1.53 17.95 14.24
N SER A 159 2.27 17.49 13.22
CA SER A 159 3.63 17.95 12.92
C SER A 159 3.69 19.45 12.70
N ILE A 160 2.81 19.98 11.82
CA ILE A 160 2.72 21.41 11.50
C ILE A 160 2.42 22.22 12.77
N LEU A 161 1.48 21.76 13.60
CA LEU A 161 1.10 22.45 14.85
C LEU A 161 2.26 22.48 15.85
N VAL A 162 2.98 21.37 16.02
CA VAL A 162 4.14 21.29 16.92
C VAL A 162 5.26 22.21 16.43
N ILE A 163 5.58 22.21 15.13
CA ILE A 163 6.60 23.11 14.57
C ILE A 163 6.20 24.56 14.78
N PHE A 164 4.95 24.90 14.47
CA PHE A 164 4.44 26.25 14.64
C PHE A 164 4.56 26.74 16.08
N ASN A 165 4.18 25.92 17.06
CA ASN A 165 4.33 26.25 18.47
C ASN A 165 5.80 26.35 18.89
N THR A 166 6.66 25.47 18.38
CA THR A 166 8.10 25.48 18.69
C THR A 166 8.76 26.76 18.16
N ILE A 167 8.48 27.14 16.91
CA ILE A 167 9.00 28.38 16.31
C ILE A 167 8.50 29.62 17.08
N ARG A 168 7.22 29.63 17.47
CA ARG A 168 6.66 30.72 18.27
C ARG A 168 7.39 30.88 19.61
N LEU A 169 7.63 29.77 20.31
CA LEU A 169 8.39 29.77 21.56
C LEU A 169 9.83 30.24 21.34
N ALA A 170 10.48 29.78 20.28
CA ALA A 170 11.85 30.19 19.94
C ALA A 170 11.96 31.70 19.65
N ILE A 171 11.00 32.27 18.91
CA ILE A 171 10.93 33.71 18.66
C ILE A 171 10.68 34.48 19.95
N TYR A 172 9.75 34.02 20.79
CA TYR A 172 9.45 34.68 22.06
C TYR A 172 10.68 34.69 23.00
N SER A 173 11.43 33.59 23.04
CA SER A 173 12.66 33.47 23.83
C SER A 173 13.81 34.35 23.33
N ARG A 174 13.82 34.71 22.04
CA ARG A 174 14.85 35.55 21.40
C ARG A 174 14.34 36.94 21.01
N ARG A 175 13.22 37.38 21.58
CA ARG A 175 12.54 38.61 21.16
C ARG A 175 13.44 39.85 21.27
N ASP A 176 14.27 39.92 22.31
CA ASP A 176 15.13 41.08 22.58
C ASP A 176 16.26 41.15 21.54
N GLU A 177 16.84 40.00 21.14
CA GLU A 177 17.81 39.92 20.03
C GLU A 177 17.18 40.35 18.70
N ILE A 178 15.95 39.89 18.44
CA ILE A 178 15.20 40.22 17.21
C ILE A 178 14.89 41.72 17.16
N GLU A 179 14.55 42.33 18.28
CA GLU A 179 14.27 43.77 18.38
C GLU A 179 15.52 44.59 18.04
N ILE A 180 16.68 44.23 18.60
CA ILE A 180 17.97 44.88 18.27
C ILE A 180 18.27 44.73 16.77
N MET A 181 18.11 43.53 16.19
CA MET A 181 18.32 43.30 14.75
C MET A 181 17.41 44.21 13.90
N LYS A 182 16.14 44.37 14.29
CA LYS A 182 15.20 45.23 13.57
C LYS A 182 15.52 46.72 13.71
N LEU A 183 16.04 47.16 14.86
CA LEU A 183 16.45 48.55 15.08
C LEU A 183 17.66 48.96 14.22
N VAL A 184 18.53 48.01 13.88
CA VAL A 184 19.68 48.23 12.98
C VAL A 184 19.28 48.08 11.49
N GLY A 185 18.00 47.85 11.20
CA GLY A 185 17.46 47.77 9.83
C GLY A 185 17.53 46.39 9.18
N ALA A 186 17.64 45.31 9.96
CA ALA A 186 17.61 43.95 9.41
C ALA A 186 16.27 43.64 8.73
N THR A 187 16.33 43.00 7.56
CA THR A 187 15.14 42.54 6.84
C THR A 187 14.47 41.36 7.56
N ASP A 188 13.16 41.15 7.35
CA ASP A 188 12.44 40.00 7.92
C ASP A 188 13.04 38.64 7.48
N ALA A 189 13.71 38.60 6.33
CA ALA A 189 14.45 37.41 5.88
C ALA A 189 15.71 37.16 6.73
N ALA A 190 16.47 38.20 7.07
CA ALA A 190 17.66 38.08 7.92
C ALA A 190 17.32 37.61 9.34
N VAL A 191 16.18 38.06 9.89
CA VAL A 191 15.67 37.59 11.18
C VAL A 191 15.20 36.13 11.11
N ARG A 192 14.67 35.68 9.96
CA ARG A 192 14.09 34.34 9.81
C ARG A 192 15.12 33.25 9.53
N TRP A 193 16.21 33.57 8.83
CA TRP A 193 17.21 32.59 8.39
C TRP A 193 17.74 31.67 9.50
N PRO A 194 18.09 32.16 10.71
CA PRO A 194 18.56 31.30 11.81
C PRO A 194 17.56 30.19 12.17
N PHE A 195 16.26 30.52 12.23
CA PHE A 195 15.20 29.56 12.56
C PHE A 195 14.97 28.54 11.45
N VAL A 196 15.14 28.94 10.18
CA VAL A 196 15.04 28.01 9.05
C VAL A 196 16.19 27.00 9.08
N VAL A 197 17.41 27.46 9.35
CA VAL A 197 18.59 26.58 9.49
C VAL A 197 18.42 25.62 10.66
N GLU A 198 17.95 26.10 11.80
CA GLU A 198 17.67 25.25 12.98
C GLU A 198 16.61 24.18 12.64
N GLY A 199 15.55 24.58 11.94
CA GLY A 199 14.53 23.66 11.46
C GLY A 199 15.05 22.62 10.46
N MET A 200 15.95 23.01 9.54
CA MET A 200 16.61 22.07 8.62
C MET A 200 17.46 21.06 9.39
N PHE A 201 18.15 21.49 10.44
CA PHE A 201 18.94 20.60 11.29
C PHE A 201 18.06 19.60 12.04
N TYR A 202 16.93 20.03 12.62
CA TYR A 202 15.95 19.13 13.23
C TYR A 202 15.31 18.18 12.21
N GLY A 203 15.07 18.63 10.98
CA GLY A 203 14.59 17.80 9.88
C GLY A 203 15.60 16.70 9.53
N PHE A 204 16.86 17.08 9.33
CA PHE A 204 17.95 16.15 9.02
C PHE A 204 18.15 15.11 10.13
N LEU A 205 18.28 15.54 11.39
CA LEU A 205 18.38 14.62 12.52
C LEU A 205 17.14 13.73 12.66
N GLY A 206 15.96 14.28 12.37
CA GLY A 206 14.71 13.54 12.33
C GLY A 206 14.72 12.41 11.29
N THR A 207 15.19 12.69 10.08
CA THR A 207 15.37 11.70 9.00
C THR A 207 16.37 10.62 9.39
N VAL A 208 17.53 10.99 9.93
CA VAL A 208 18.57 10.03 10.37
C VAL A 208 18.01 9.10 11.45
N LEU A 209 17.42 9.66 12.50
CA LEU A 209 16.84 8.87 13.60
C LEU A 209 15.65 8.02 13.14
N SER A 210 14.77 8.57 12.31
CA SER A 210 13.62 7.84 11.76
C SER A 210 14.06 6.65 10.92
N THR A 211 15.03 6.87 10.01
CA THR A 211 15.62 5.80 9.19
C THR A 211 16.31 4.75 10.04
N LEU A 212 17.02 5.14 11.11
CA LEU A 212 17.64 4.21 12.04
C LEU A 212 16.60 3.33 12.74
N PHE A 213 15.52 3.92 13.25
CA PHE A 213 14.42 3.17 13.88
C PHE A 213 13.72 2.23 12.89
N LEU A 214 13.51 2.67 11.64
CA LEU A 214 12.98 1.81 10.58
C LEU A 214 13.91 0.63 10.33
N PHE A 215 15.21 0.86 10.14
CA PHE A 215 16.19 -0.20 9.91
C PHE A 215 16.18 -1.23 11.05
N LEU A 216 16.17 -0.77 12.31
CA LEU A 216 16.06 -1.67 13.47
C LEU A 216 14.75 -2.45 13.47
N GLY A 217 13.62 -1.76 13.22
CA GLY A 217 12.30 -2.39 13.12
C GLY A 217 12.27 -3.50 12.06
N PHE A 218 12.76 -3.22 10.85
CA PHE A 218 12.85 -4.19 9.77
C PHE A 218 13.78 -5.35 10.10
N LYS A 219 14.93 -5.09 10.74
CA LYS A 219 15.86 -6.14 11.16
C LYS A 219 15.22 -7.10 12.18
N PHE A 220 14.46 -6.58 13.14
CA PHE A 220 13.77 -7.41 14.13
C PHE A 220 12.54 -8.13 13.56
N LEU A 221 11.79 -7.49 12.66
CA LEU A 221 10.55 -8.04 12.12
C LEU A 221 10.79 -9.04 10.98
N SER A 222 11.87 -8.86 10.20
CA SER A 222 12.22 -9.71 9.07
C SER A 222 12.21 -11.21 9.38
N PRO A 223 12.87 -11.73 10.45
CA PRO A 223 12.85 -13.16 10.74
C PRO A 223 11.45 -13.70 11.10
N MET A 224 10.62 -12.88 11.76
CA MET A 224 9.24 -13.27 12.09
C MET A 224 8.39 -13.39 10.83
N VAL A 225 8.49 -12.41 9.92
CA VAL A 225 7.76 -12.44 8.65
C VAL A 225 8.23 -13.57 7.75
N ASN A 226 9.55 -13.80 7.66
CA ASN A 226 10.12 -14.85 6.81
C ASN A 226 9.68 -16.26 7.24
N ARG A 227 9.36 -16.46 8.52
CA ARG A 227 8.84 -17.75 9.01
C ARG A 227 7.44 -18.09 8.46
N TYR A 228 6.62 -17.08 8.17
CA TYR A 228 5.24 -17.26 7.70
C TYR A 228 5.08 -17.02 6.20
N LEU A 229 5.91 -16.16 5.62
CA LEU A 229 5.82 -15.72 4.21
C LEU A 229 7.12 -15.95 3.43
N GLY A 230 8.07 -16.73 3.97
CA GLY A 230 9.41 -16.88 3.38
C GLY A 230 9.43 -17.46 1.97
N ASP A 231 8.59 -18.47 1.71
CA ASP A 231 8.49 -19.09 0.38
C ASP A 231 7.97 -18.09 -0.67
N VAL A 232 7.06 -17.21 -0.26
CA VAL A 232 6.49 -16.17 -1.13
C VAL A 232 7.48 -15.00 -1.32
N MET A 233 8.24 -14.63 -0.28
CA MET A 233 9.21 -13.54 -0.34
C MET A 233 10.49 -13.89 -1.11
N THR A 234 10.92 -15.15 -1.06
CA THR A 234 12.15 -15.60 -1.76
C THR A 234 12.00 -15.57 -3.28
N GLU A 235 10.80 -15.82 -3.82
CA GLU A 235 10.49 -15.67 -5.26
C GLU A 235 10.64 -14.23 -5.77
N TRP A 236 10.50 -13.21 -4.91
CA TRP A 236 10.47 -11.79 -5.29
C TRP A 236 11.75 -11.00 -4.96
N GLY A 237 12.86 -11.69 -4.69
CA GLY A 237 14.18 -11.05 -4.57
C GLY A 237 14.73 -10.90 -3.16
N GLY A 238 14.19 -11.62 -2.18
CA GLY A 238 14.85 -11.85 -0.89
C GLY A 238 14.01 -11.54 0.34
N SER A 239 14.67 -11.35 1.49
CA SER A 239 14.00 -11.07 2.77
C SER A 239 13.42 -9.64 2.81
N LEU A 240 12.44 -9.41 3.67
CA LEU A 240 11.84 -8.09 3.95
C LEU A 240 12.91 -7.00 4.24
N LEU A 241 14.04 -7.37 4.86
CA LEU A 241 15.17 -6.47 5.06
C LEU A 241 15.86 -6.07 3.75
N SER A 242 16.08 -7.02 2.84
CA SER A 242 16.73 -6.74 1.54
C SER A 242 15.90 -5.77 0.68
N TYR A 243 14.59 -5.95 0.66
CA TYR A 243 13.67 -5.03 -0.03
C TYR A 243 13.73 -3.62 0.55
N PHE A 244 13.75 -3.50 1.89
CA PHE A 244 13.89 -2.21 2.57
C PHE A 244 15.22 -1.52 2.21
N VAL A 245 16.33 -2.26 2.22
CA VAL A 245 17.66 -1.71 1.88
C VAL A 245 17.70 -1.25 0.42
N ALA A 246 17.10 -2.00 -0.51
CA ALA A 246 17.02 -1.62 -1.92
C ALA A 246 16.26 -0.30 -2.14
N HIS A 247 15.20 -0.05 -1.36
CA HIS A 247 14.36 1.14 -1.47
C HIS A 247 14.73 2.26 -0.48
N LEU A 248 15.81 2.09 0.28
CA LEU A 248 16.21 3.00 1.35
C LEU A 248 16.43 4.43 0.85
N TRP A 249 17.01 4.60 -0.35
CA TRP A 249 17.24 5.91 -0.95
C TRP A 249 15.92 6.64 -1.27
N GLN A 250 14.89 5.92 -1.74
CA GLN A 250 13.57 6.49 -2.03
C GLN A 250 12.87 6.93 -0.75
N ILE A 251 12.98 6.12 0.32
CA ILE A 251 12.42 6.43 1.63
C ILE A 251 13.07 7.68 2.21
N ILE A 252 14.40 7.79 2.15
CA ILE A 252 15.12 8.99 2.60
C ILE A 252 14.71 10.22 1.79
N LEU A 253 14.63 10.11 0.46
CA LEU A 253 14.17 11.21 -0.39
C LEU A 253 12.77 11.67 0.00
N LEU A 254 11.85 10.73 0.19
CA LEU A 254 10.48 11.04 0.62
C LEU A 254 10.46 11.71 2.00
N GLN A 255 11.25 11.24 2.96
CA GLN A 255 11.38 11.86 4.28
C GLN A 255 11.94 13.29 4.18
N LEU A 256 12.92 13.54 3.32
CA LEU A 256 13.47 14.88 3.12
C LEU A 256 12.45 15.83 2.48
N VAL A 257 11.70 15.36 1.48
CA VAL A 257 10.61 16.15 0.85
C VAL A 257 9.54 16.48 1.89
N VAL A 258 9.06 15.49 2.62
CA VAL A 258 8.05 15.68 3.67
C VAL A 258 8.56 16.60 4.79
N GLY A 259 9.83 16.44 5.20
CA GLY A 259 10.48 17.29 6.19
C GLY A 259 10.58 18.74 5.72
N PHE A 260 10.96 18.96 4.46
CA PHE A 260 11.00 20.28 3.84
C PHE A 260 9.62 20.95 3.81
N PHE A 261 8.58 20.24 3.37
CA PHE A 261 7.21 20.75 3.35
C PHE A 261 6.70 21.11 4.74
N ASN A 262 6.99 20.27 5.73
CA ASN A 262 6.66 20.52 7.13
C ASN A 262 7.34 21.77 7.69
N LEU A 263 8.55 22.10 7.21
CA LEU A 263 9.28 23.29 7.65
C LEU A 263 8.84 24.58 6.93
N HIS A 264 8.55 24.48 5.63
CA HIS A 264 8.21 25.63 4.78
C HIS A 264 6.90 26.30 5.20
N TYR A 265 5.85 25.53 5.48
CA TYR A 265 4.51 26.06 5.78
C TYR A 265 4.43 26.87 7.09
N PRO A 266 4.91 26.35 8.24
CA PRO A 266 4.90 27.09 9.49
C PRO A 266 5.76 28.36 9.42
N SER A 267 6.92 28.29 8.75
CA SER A 267 7.80 29.46 8.61
C SER A 267 7.14 30.63 7.88
N LYS A 268 6.28 30.35 6.88
CA LYS A 268 5.47 31.37 6.19
C LYS A 268 4.34 31.91 7.06
N LEU A 269 3.64 31.05 7.78
CA LEU A 269 2.57 31.45 8.70
C LEU A 269 3.08 32.36 9.81
N THR A 270 4.30 32.13 10.30
CA THR A 270 4.93 33.00 11.29
C THR A 270 5.21 34.40 10.75
N ILE A 271 5.54 34.56 9.45
CA ILE A 271 5.69 35.89 8.83
C ILE A 271 4.36 36.63 8.82
N ILE A 272 3.27 35.96 8.47
CA ILE A 272 1.93 36.55 8.46
C ILE A 272 1.54 36.96 9.89
N PHE A 273 1.76 36.12 10.90
CA PHE A 273 1.45 36.48 12.29
C PHE A 273 2.38 37.54 12.88
N ALA A 274 3.67 37.54 12.57
CA ALA A 274 4.62 38.57 13.02
C ALA A 274 4.41 39.92 12.31
N SER A 275 3.93 39.90 11.06
CA SER A 275 3.54 41.09 10.29
C SER A 275 2.19 41.66 10.76
N ASN A 276 1.23 40.80 11.09
CA ASN A 276 -0.14 41.22 11.41
C ASN A 276 -0.35 41.50 12.91
N ASN A 277 0.56 41.02 13.76
CA ASN A 277 0.51 41.30 15.19
C ASN A 277 1.44 42.47 15.53
N LYS A 278 0.84 43.53 16.07
CA LYS A 278 1.41 44.78 16.57
C LYS A 278 2.50 44.62 17.66
N TYR A 279 3.12 43.45 17.83
CA TYR A 279 4.15 43.22 18.85
C TYR A 279 5.40 44.09 18.68
N LEU A 280 5.63 44.68 17.51
CA LEU A 280 6.71 45.64 17.26
C LEU A 280 6.24 47.10 17.17
N SER A 281 4.94 47.37 17.27
CA SER A 281 4.37 48.73 17.14
C SER A 281 4.20 49.46 18.47
N THR A 282 4.32 48.77 19.62
CA THR A 282 4.16 49.40 20.95
C THR A 282 5.41 50.12 21.45
N ALA A 283 6.55 50.03 20.77
CA ALA A 283 7.76 50.81 21.07
C ALA A 283 7.75 52.22 20.46
N LYS A 284 6.57 52.71 20.02
CA LYS A 284 6.39 54.08 19.53
C LYS A 284 5.28 54.78 20.32
N LYS A 285 5.48 54.93 21.62
CA LYS A 285 4.89 55.99 22.44
C LYS A 285 5.72 56.22 23.69
#